data_AF-A0A836Q1R1-F1
#
_entry.id   AF-A0A836Q1R1-F1
#
_cell.length_a   1.000
_cell.length_b   1.000
_cell.length_c   1.000
_cell.angle_alpha   90.00
_cell.angle_beta   90.00
_cell.angle_gamma   90.00
#
_symmetry.space_group_name_H-M   'P 1'
#
loop_
_entity.id
_entity.type
_entity.pdbx_description
1 polymer ?
#
loop_
_entity_poly.entity_id
_entity_poly.type
_entity_poly.pdbx_seq_one_letter_code
_entity_poly.pdbx_strand_id
1 'polypeptide(L)'
;MTYSIIDISQPVSSKTACFPGDTPFSRQVTLRLEDGATVNLTSFTMSPHVGTHADAPSHIRGHMDDTDGMASGMPLLPYIGPCAVLDVSPLSEGITKEHFEKAASRF
;
A
#
# COMPACT_ATOMS: atom_id res chain seq x y z
N MET A 1 -12.66 27.25 1.90
CA MET A 1 -11.93 26.39 0.94
C MET A 1 -12.43 24.97 1.13
N THR A 2 -12.87 24.31 0.05
CA THR A 2 -13.28 22.90 0.08
C THR A 2 -12.15 22.08 -0.52
N TYR A 3 -11.65 21.10 0.23
CA TYR A 3 -10.68 20.15 -0.29
C TYR A 3 -11.42 18.98 -0.93
N SER A 4 -10.94 18.52 -2.08
CA SER A 4 -11.38 17.25 -2.68
C SER A 4 -10.43 16.15 -2.24
N ILE A 5 -10.98 15.01 -1.80
CA ILE A 5 -10.20 13.81 -1.48
C ILE A 5 -10.46 12.79 -2.59
N ILE A 6 -9.38 12.25 -3.15
CA ILE A 6 -9.42 11.18 -4.15
C ILE A 6 -8.86 9.93 -3.47
N ASP A 7 -9.66 8.87 -3.42
CA ASP A 7 -9.18 7.56 -2.97
C ASP A 7 -8.37 6.89 -4.09
N ILE A 8 -7.13 6.54 -3.76
CA ILE A 8 -6.18 5.85 -4.65
C ILE A 8 -5.88 4.42 -4.17
N SER A 9 -6.67 3.92 -3.21
CA SER A 9 -6.48 2.60 -2.60
C SER A 9 -7.27 1.54 -3.35
N GLN A 10 -6.66 0.37 -3.58
CA GLN A 10 -7.40 -0.77 -4.10
C GLN A 10 -8.15 -1.50 -2.97
N PRO A 11 -9.41 -1.94 -3.18
CA PRO A 11 -10.09 -2.82 -2.25
C PRO A 11 -9.31 -4.13 -2.05
N VAL A 12 -9.16 -4.55 -0.79
CA VAL A 12 -8.47 -5.81 -0.43
C VAL A 12 -9.49 -6.91 -0.18
N SER A 13 -9.30 -8.05 -0.83
CA SER A 13 -10.13 -9.25 -0.70
C SER A 13 -9.34 -10.50 -1.06
N SER A 14 -9.96 -11.68 -0.94
CA SER A 14 -9.36 -12.94 -1.39
C SER A 14 -9.14 -13.03 -2.91
N LYS A 15 -9.65 -12.05 -3.68
CA LYS A 15 -9.40 -11.92 -5.13
C LYS A 15 -8.27 -10.93 -5.46
N THR A 16 -7.75 -10.22 -4.47
CA THR A 16 -6.63 -9.27 -4.68
C THR A 16 -5.42 -10.07 -5.13
N ALA A 17 -4.81 -9.65 -6.25
CA ALA A 17 -3.60 -10.28 -6.74
C ALA A 17 -2.50 -10.17 -5.68
N CYS A 18 -1.83 -11.28 -5.42
CA CYS A 18 -0.69 -11.37 -4.54
C CYS A 18 0.54 -11.74 -5.38
N PHE A 19 1.72 -11.31 -4.94
CA PHE A 19 2.96 -11.68 -5.62
C PHE A 19 3.09 -13.22 -5.63
N PRO A 20 3.46 -13.85 -6.75
CA PRO A 20 3.59 -15.31 -6.81
C PRO A 20 4.54 -15.86 -5.74
N GLY A 21 4.00 -16.72 -4.86
CA GLY A 21 4.75 -17.34 -3.75
C GLY A 21 4.66 -16.59 -2.42
N ASP A 22 4.03 -15.42 -2.36
CA ASP A 22 3.81 -14.67 -1.13
C ASP A 22 2.49 -15.06 -0.42
N THR A 23 2.24 -14.55 0.78
CA THR A 23 1.05 -14.84 1.60
C THR A 23 -0.15 -14.02 1.11
N PRO A 24 -1.16 -14.67 0.48
CA PRO A 24 -2.33 -13.96 -0.03
C PRO A 24 -3.24 -13.49 1.11
N PHE A 25 -4.14 -12.54 0.80
CA PHE A 25 -5.17 -12.16 1.75
C PHE A 25 -6.14 -13.31 2.03
N SER A 26 -6.35 -13.58 3.30
CA SER A 26 -7.40 -14.46 3.81
C SER A 26 -8.13 -13.78 4.97
N ARG A 27 -9.45 -14.04 5.07
CA ARG A 27 -10.31 -13.54 6.14
C ARG A 27 -11.07 -14.69 6.76
N GLN A 28 -10.98 -14.82 8.07
CA GLN A 28 -11.78 -15.73 8.87
C GLN A 28 -12.80 -14.94 9.68
N VAL A 29 -14.05 -15.39 9.69
CA VAL A 29 -15.06 -14.90 10.64
C VAL A 29 -14.87 -15.65 11.96
N THR A 30 -14.64 -14.91 13.04
CA THR A 30 -14.37 -15.48 14.38
C THR A 30 -15.59 -15.39 15.30
N LEU A 31 -16.44 -14.38 15.13
CA LEU A 31 -17.74 -14.25 15.82
C LEU A 31 -18.80 -13.73 14.86
N ARG A 32 -20.05 -14.15 15.08
CA ARG A 32 -21.20 -13.72 14.28
C ARG A 32 -22.35 -13.28 15.19
N LEU A 33 -22.94 -12.13 14.87
CA LEU A 33 -24.15 -11.63 15.54
C LEU A 33 -25.31 -12.63 15.39
N GLU A 34 -25.45 -13.26 14.22
CA GLU A 34 -26.51 -14.24 13.95
C GLU A 34 -26.42 -15.49 14.83
N ASP A 35 -25.22 -15.80 15.35
CA ASP A 35 -24.97 -16.91 16.28
C ASP A 35 -25.11 -16.48 17.76
N GLY A 36 -25.63 -15.27 18.01
CA GLY A 36 -25.83 -14.74 19.37
C GLY A 36 -24.61 -14.04 19.97
N ALA A 37 -23.55 -13.81 19.20
CA ALA A 37 -22.45 -12.95 19.65
C ALA A 37 -22.92 -11.48 19.76
N THR A 38 -22.17 -10.66 20.49
CA THR A 38 -22.46 -9.22 20.64
C THR A 38 -21.92 -8.36 19.50
N VAL A 39 -21.00 -8.90 18.69
CA VAL A 39 -20.39 -8.24 17.52
C VAL A 39 -20.11 -9.26 16.41
N ASN A 40 -20.02 -8.78 15.16
CA ASN A 40 -19.38 -9.53 14.09
C ASN A 40 -17.87 -9.28 14.18
N LEU A 41 -17.08 -10.34 14.25
CA LEU A 41 -15.63 -10.24 14.37
C LEU A 41 -14.95 -11.08 13.31
N THR A 42 -13.86 -10.56 12.75
CA THR A 42 -13.04 -11.26 11.78
C THR A 42 -11.56 -11.13 12.13
N SER A 43 -10.79 -12.14 11.74
CA SER A 43 -9.33 -12.08 11.65
C SER A 43 -8.91 -12.13 10.18
N PHE A 44 -7.77 -11.53 9.85
CA PHE A 44 -7.16 -11.66 8.52
C PHE A 44 -5.70 -12.07 8.62
N THR A 45 -5.20 -12.67 7.55
CA THR A 45 -3.78 -12.99 7.37
C THR A 45 -3.42 -12.59 5.94
N MET A 46 -2.35 -11.81 5.79
CA MET A 46 -1.82 -11.32 4.52
C MET A 46 -0.37 -10.89 4.68
N SER A 47 0.38 -10.89 3.59
CA SER A 47 1.61 -10.11 3.47
C SER A 47 1.30 -8.60 3.49
N PRO A 48 2.16 -7.74 4.07
CA PRO A 48 1.98 -6.29 4.03
C PRO A 48 2.10 -5.71 2.60
N HIS A 49 2.55 -6.51 1.63
CA HIS A 49 2.69 -6.12 0.23
C HIS A 49 1.43 -6.43 -0.61
N VAL A 50 0.34 -6.90 0.00
CA VAL A 50 -0.94 -7.13 -0.69
C VAL A 50 -1.73 -5.82 -0.81
N GLY A 51 -2.03 -5.39 -2.04
CA GLY A 51 -2.79 -4.18 -2.33
C GLY A 51 -1.96 -2.90 -2.29
N THR A 52 -2.62 -1.76 -2.07
CA THR A 52 -1.94 -0.46 -1.93
C THR A 52 -1.18 -0.40 -0.60
N HIS A 53 0.14 -0.20 -0.65
CA HIS A 53 1.03 -0.22 0.53
C HIS A 53 2.21 0.73 0.37
N ALA A 54 3.04 0.83 1.40
CA ALA A 54 4.33 1.51 1.38
C ALA A 54 5.41 0.62 2.00
N ASP A 55 6.53 0.48 1.30
CA ASP A 55 7.66 -0.31 1.77
C ASP A 55 8.52 0.47 2.77
N ALA A 56 9.00 -0.24 3.79
CA ALA A 56 10.01 0.27 4.71
C ALA A 56 11.41 -0.19 4.26
N PRO A 57 12.51 0.49 4.66
CA PRO A 57 13.88 0.10 4.31
C PRO A 57 14.21 -1.38 4.58
N SER A 58 13.72 -1.92 5.70
CA SER A 58 13.82 -3.33 6.10
C SER A 58 13.39 -4.32 5.03
N HIS A 59 12.53 -3.92 4.09
CA HIS A 59 12.08 -4.77 2.99
C HIS A 59 13.23 -5.24 2.08
N ILE A 60 14.28 -4.43 1.92
CA ILE A 60 15.40 -4.73 1.00
C ILE A 60 16.79 -4.58 1.62
N ARG A 61 16.90 -4.02 2.82
CA ARG A 61 18.18 -3.79 3.51
C ARG A 61 18.02 -3.77 5.02
N GLY A 62 19.08 -4.10 5.75
CA GLY A 62 19.09 -4.14 7.21
C GLY A 62 18.84 -5.54 7.77
N HIS A 63 18.47 -5.62 9.04
CA HIS A 63 18.21 -6.87 9.76
C HIS A 63 16.77 -6.88 10.30
N MET A 64 16.12 -8.04 10.26
CA MET A 64 14.73 -8.20 10.74
C MET A 64 14.58 -8.01 12.26
N ASP A 65 15.67 -8.11 13.01
CA ASP A 65 15.70 -7.91 14.46
C ASP A 65 15.92 -6.45 14.86
N ASP A 66 16.25 -5.57 13.90
CA ASP A 66 16.39 -4.14 14.15
C ASP A 66 15.03 -3.45 14.03
N THR A 67 14.83 -2.41 14.83
CA THR A 67 13.66 -1.52 14.69
C THR A 67 13.93 -0.37 13.73
N ASP A 68 15.20 -0.06 13.46
CA ASP A 68 15.59 0.93 12.46
C ASP A 68 15.24 0.43 11.05
N GLY A 69 14.59 1.29 10.27
CA GLY A 69 14.09 0.94 8.95
C GLY A 69 12.86 0.01 8.94
N MET A 70 12.25 -0.28 10.09
CA MET A 70 10.94 -0.94 10.16
C MET A 70 9.81 0.06 9.89
N ALA A 71 8.69 -0.41 9.33
CA ALA A 71 7.54 0.44 9.00
C ALA A 71 7.03 1.25 10.21
N SER A 72 7.05 0.65 11.40
CA SER A 72 6.64 1.30 12.66
C SER A 72 7.55 2.45 13.11
N GLY A 73 8.80 2.49 12.63
CA GLY A 73 9.78 3.52 12.95
C GLY A 73 9.87 4.65 11.91
N MET A 74 9.13 4.55 10.80
CA MET A 74 9.24 5.52 9.71
C MET A 74 8.66 6.89 10.12
N PRO A 75 9.35 8.02 9.84
CA PRO A 75 8.77 9.33 10.04
C PRO A 75 7.52 9.51 9.17
N LEU A 76 6.49 10.17 9.70
CA LEU A 76 5.21 10.33 9.00
C LEU A 76 5.21 11.47 7.97
N LEU A 77 6.08 12.47 8.13
CA LEU A 77 6.10 13.66 7.26
C LEU A 77 6.27 13.35 5.76
N PRO A 78 7.13 12.39 5.34
CA PRO A 78 7.22 12.00 3.93
C PRO A 78 5.93 11.45 3.31
N TYR A 79 4.95 11.00 4.13
CA TYR A 79 3.68 10.44 3.65
C TYR A 79 2.56 11.49 3.54
N ILE A 80 2.81 12.73 3.96
CA ILE A 80 1.79 13.79 4.01
C ILE A 80 2.39 15.08 3.45
N GLY A 81 2.05 15.41 2.21
CA GLY A 81 2.52 16.64 1.61
C GLY A 81 2.12 16.83 0.15
N PRO A 82 2.61 17.90 -0.49
CA PRO A 82 2.47 18.09 -1.93
C PRO A 82 3.01 16.88 -2.69
N CYS A 83 2.26 16.44 -3.69
CA CYS A 83 2.69 15.40 -4.62
C CYS A 83 2.43 15.85 -6.06
N ALA A 84 3.22 15.33 -6.99
CA ALA A 84 3.00 15.49 -8.42
C ALA A 84 2.49 14.17 -8.99
N VAL A 85 1.46 14.24 -9.83
CA VAL A 85 0.96 13.09 -10.59
C VAL A 85 1.47 13.22 -12.02
N LEU A 86 2.31 12.28 -12.45
CA LEU A 86 2.83 12.22 -13.81
C LEU A 86 2.05 11.16 -14.59
N ASP A 87 1.38 11.56 -15.66
CA ASP A 87 0.71 10.62 -16.55
C ASP A 87 1.75 9.90 -17.43
N VAL A 88 1.97 8.62 -17.11
CA VAL A 88 2.86 7.72 -17.85
C VAL A 88 2.08 6.64 -18.62
N SER A 89 0.74 6.72 -18.66
CA SER A 89 -0.10 5.76 -19.38
C SER A 89 0.21 5.62 -20.89
N PRO A 90 0.78 6.61 -21.59
CA PRO A 90 1.19 6.44 -22.99
C PRO A 90 2.48 5.64 -23.20
N LEU A 91 3.23 5.32 -22.14
CA LEU A 91 4.50 4.62 -22.23
C LEU A 91 4.29 3.09 -22.19
N SER A 92 4.99 2.36 -23.06
CA SER A 92 5.01 0.89 -23.06
C SER A 92 6.29 0.28 -22.50
N GLU A 93 7.34 1.09 -22.37
CA GLU A 93 8.67 0.70 -21.87
C GLU A 93 8.91 1.23 -20.46
N GLY A 94 10.07 0.89 -19.89
CA GLY A 94 10.49 1.40 -18.59
C GLY A 94 10.52 2.94 -18.51
N ILE A 95 10.28 3.47 -17.32
CA ILE A 95 10.37 4.91 -17.05
C ILE A 95 11.84 5.34 -17.06
N THR A 96 12.21 6.32 -17.90
CA THR A 96 13.55 6.86 -18.01
C THR A 96 13.64 8.27 -17.41
N LYS A 97 14.86 8.78 -17.30
CA LYS A 97 15.12 10.16 -16.88
C LYS A 97 14.46 11.17 -17.83
N GLU A 98 14.45 10.94 -19.14
CA GLU A 98 13.83 11.87 -20.09
C GLU A 98 12.31 11.99 -19.89
N HIS A 99 11.64 10.88 -19.53
CA HIS A 99 10.21 10.90 -19.20
C HIS A 99 9.92 11.81 -18.01
N PHE A 100 10.79 11.77 -16.99
CA PHE A 100 10.69 12.64 -15.83
C PHE A 100 10.97 14.09 -16.18
N GLU A 101 12.09 14.41 -16.84
CA GLU A 101 12.47 15.80 -17.16
C GLU A 101 11.40 16.51 -18.01
N LYS A 102 10.82 15.80 -18.99
CA LYS A 102 9.73 16.32 -19.81
C LYS A 102 8.48 16.64 -18.98
N ALA A 103 8.14 15.77 -18.03
CA ALA A 103 6.96 15.94 -17.19
C ALA A 103 7.17 16.97 -16.07
N ALA A 104 8.38 17.02 -15.49
CA ALA A 104 8.79 17.93 -14.43
C ALA A 104 8.80 19.39 -14.90
N SER A 105 9.10 19.67 -16.18
CA SER A 105 9.02 21.01 -16.77
C SER A 105 7.62 21.68 -16.70
N ARG A 106 6.59 20.93 -16.30
CA ARG A 106 5.20 21.38 -16.20
C ARG A 106 4.78 21.81 -14.78
N PHE A 107 5.66 21.62 -13.80
CA PHE A 107 5.48 22.02 -12.40
C PHE A 107 6.49 23.12 -12.04
#